data_AF-A0A218ZIG1-F1
#
_entry.id   AF-A0A218ZIG1-F1
#
_cell.length_a   1.000
_cell.length_b   1.000
_cell.length_c   1.000
_cell.angle_alpha   90.00
_cell.angle_beta   90.00
_cell.angle_gamma   90.00
#
_symmetry.space_group_name_H-M   'P 1'
#
loop_
_entity.id
_entity.type
_entity.pdbx_description
1 polymer ?
#
loop_
_entity_poly.entity_id
_entity_poly.type
_entity_poly.pdbx_seq_one_letter_code
_entity_poly.pdbx_strand_id
1 'polypeptide(L)'
;MAFEARLQRTAPLDYSVPSFPALYWPYKAQPGVAKYLYHTYDIWRFTLLWTLIVYAGCHVVVVVYAVLMQLGKGKKAWKYVWTFPIIYCAIAGVEALLSGSIVGLM
;
A
#
# COMPACT_ATOMS: atom_id res chain seq x y z
N MET A 1 34.75 8.35 12.09
CA MET A 1 33.59 7.60 12.63
C MET A 1 32.28 7.93 11.93
N ALA A 2 31.90 9.20 11.72
CA ALA A 2 30.62 9.54 11.05
C ALA A 2 30.62 9.39 9.51
N PHE A 3 31.79 9.40 8.86
CA PHE A 3 31.92 9.29 7.39
C PHE A 3 31.77 7.84 6.90
N GLU A 4 32.36 6.87 7.59
CA GLU A 4 32.25 5.44 7.28
C GLU A 4 30.81 4.91 7.35
N ALA A 5 30.00 5.44 8.27
CA ALA A 5 28.60 5.07 8.41
C ALA A 5 27.73 5.44 7.19
N ARG A 6 28.16 6.39 6.34
CA ARG A 6 27.44 6.79 5.13
C ARG A 6 27.66 5.85 3.94
N LEU A 7 28.65 4.96 3.98
CA LEU A 7 29.03 4.13 2.82
C LEU A 7 28.59 2.67 2.92
N GLN A 8 28.03 2.24 4.05
CA GLN A 8 27.52 0.88 4.17
C GLN A 8 26.13 0.79 3.51
N ARG A 9 26.12 0.72 2.17
CA ARG A 9 24.95 0.32 1.36
C ARG A 9 24.51 -1.12 1.62
N THR A 10 25.30 -1.86 2.40
CA THR A 10 25.06 -3.26 2.70
C THR A 10 24.26 -3.38 3.99
N ALA A 11 23.23 -4.24 3.96
CA ALA A 11 22.46 -4.56 5.15
C ALA A 11 23.38 -5.03 6.29
N PRO A 12 23.03 -4.76 7.57
CA PRO A 12 23.69 -5.35 8.73
C PRO A 12 23.79 -6.88 8.61
N LEU A 13 24.82 -7.48 9.23
CA LEU A 13 25.02 -8.95 9.17
C LEU A 13 23.89 -9.74 9.82
N ASP A 14 23.22 -9.15 10.80
CA ASP A 14 22.05 -9.68 11.51
C ASP A 14 20.72 -9.20 10.91
N TYR A 15 20.76 -8.58 9.73
CA TYR A 15 19.56 -8.08 9.08
C TYR A 15 18.60 -9.23 8.73
N SER A 16 17.35 -9.04 9.15
CA SER A 16 16.21 -9.81 8.69
C SER A 16 15.13 -8.87 8.21
N VAL A 17 14.45 -9.24 7.13
CA VAL A 17 13.38 -8.44 6.55
C VAL A 17 12.24 -8.33 7.56
N PRO A 18 11.81 -7.11 7.93
CA PRO A 18 10.66 -6.93 8.81
C PRO A 18 9.38 -7.45 8.17
N SER A 19 8.45 -7.92 8.98
CA SER A 19 7.12 -8.34 8.53
C SER A 19 6.28 -7.14 8.10
N PHE A 20 5.62 -7.25 6.93
CA PHE A 20 4.56 -6.33 6.52
C PHE A 20 3.40 -6.35 7.56
N PRO A 21 2.67 -5.24 7.81
CA PRO A 21 2.66 -3.95 7.09
C PRO A 21 3.63 -2.89 7.61
N ALA A 22 4.13 -3.03 8.83
CA ALA A 22 4.87 -1.95 9.49
C ALA A 22 6.35 -2.32 9.68
N LEU A 23 7.23 -1.37 9.39
CA LEU A 23 8.66 -1.50 9.69
C LEU A 23 8.89 -1.49 11.20
N TYR A 24 8.30 -0.52 11.87
CA TYR A 24 8.25 -0.39 13.32
C TYR A 24 7.08 0.54 13.69
N TRP A 25 6.71 0.54 14.96
CA TRP A 25 5.73 1.49 15.48
C TRP A 25 6.47 2.76 15.94
N PRO A 26 6.26 3.93 15.31
CA PRO A 26 7.04 5.12 15.59
C PRO A 26 6.63 5.81 16.90
N TYR A 27 5.41 5.58 17.38
CA TYR A 27 4.93 6.21 18.60
C TYR A 27 5.61 5.60 19.83
N LYS A 28 6.45 6.40 20.49
CA LYS A 28 7.31 6.01 21.62
C LYS A 28 8.28 4.86 21.30
N ALA A 29 8.86 4.87 20.11
CA ALA A 29 9.91 3.91 19.75
C ALA A 29 11.13 4.08 20.67
N GLN A 30 11.65 2.97 21.20
CA GLN A 30 12.92 2.98 21.93
C GLN A 30 14.08 3.19 20.94
N PRO A 31 15.20 3.80 21.37
CA PRO A 31 16.40 3.90 20.54
C PRO A 31 16.82 2.51 20.00
N GLY A 32 17.12 2.41 18.71
CA GLY A 32 17.51 1.15 18.06
C GLY A 32 16.36 0.28 17.54
N VAL A 33 15.09 0.68 17.73
CA VAL A 33 13.92 -0.08 17.24
C VAL A 33 13.58 0.20 15.77
N ALA A 34 14.12 1.28 15.19
CA ALA A 34 13.88 1.63 13.80
C ALA A 34 14.39 0.51 12.87
N LYS A 35 13.47 -0.12 12.14
CA LYS A 35 13.80 -1.11 11.10
C LYS A 35 13.77 -0.44 9.73
N TYR A 36 14.72 -0.81 8.88
CA TYR A 36 14.85 -0.31 7.51
C TYR A 36 14.79 -1.47 6.54
N LEU A 37 14.40 -1.19 5.30
CA LEU A 37 14.48 -2.16 4.20
C LEU A 37 15.76 -1.88 3.42
N TYR A 38 16.58 -2.91 3.23
CA TYR A 38 17.86 -2.79 2.53
C TYR A 38 17.85 -3.42 1.13
N HIS A 39 16.99 -4.40 0.88
CA HIS A 39 16.90 -5.04 -0.43
C HIS A 39 15.83 -4.39 -1.29
N THR A 40 16.17 -4.10 -2.55
CA THR A 40 15.28 -3.47 -3.54
C THR A 40 13.96 -4.22 -3.68
N TYR A 41 13.99 -5.57 -3.67
CA TYR A 41 12.78 -6.38 -3.75
C TYR A 41 11.83 -6.13 -2.57
N ASP A 42 12.35 -6.02 -1.35
CA ASP A 42 11.53 -5.78 -0.17
C ASP A 42 10.94 -4.36 -0.17
N ILE A 43 11.75 -3.37 -0.58
CA ILE A 43 11.32 -1.97 -0.74
C ILE A 43 10.16 -1.90 -1.75
N TRP A 44 10.36 -2.48 -2.94
CA TRP A 44 9.33 -2.53 -3.98
C TRP A 44 8.07 -3.22 -3.48
N ARG A 45 8.19 -4.38 -2.83
CA ARG A 45 7.04 -5.14 -2.33
C ARG A 45 6.26 -4.36 -1.27
N PHE A 46 6.94 -3.72 -0.31
CA PHE A 46 6.29 -2.91 0.71
C PHE A 46 5.56 -1.72 0.09
N THR A 47 6.21 -1.00 -0.82
CA THR A 47 5.63 0.15 -1.53
C THR A 47 4.42 -0.29 -2.35
N LEU A 48 4.54 -1.35 -3.14
CA LEU A 48 3.44 -1.88 -3.96
C LEU A 48 2.22 -2.27 -3.11
N LEU A 49 2.44 -3.04 -2.04
CA LEU A 49 1.35 -3.51 -1.18
C LEU A 49 0.66 -2.35 -0.45
N TRP A 50 1.41 -1.37 0.05
CA TRP A 50 0.82 -0.19 0.67
C TRP A 50 0.03 0.66 -0.34
N THR A 51 0.56 0.87 -1.55
CA THR A 51 -0.14 1.59 -2.61
C THR A 51 -1.45 0.89 -2.97
N LEU A 52 -1.44 -0.45 -3.10
CA LEU A 52 -2.65 -1.25 -3.32
C LEU A 52 -3.68 -1.03 -2.21
N ILE A 53 -3.28 -1.06 -0.94
CA ILE A 53 -4.18 -0.86 0.20
C ILE A 53 -4.78 0.55 0.20
N VAL A 54 -3.96 1.58 -0.01
CA VAL A 54 -4.42 2.98 -0.01
C VAL A 54 -5.40 3.22 -1.15
N TYR A 55 -5.06 2.80 -2.37
CA TYR A 55 -5.93 2.98 -3.53
C TYR A 55 -7.23 2.18 -3.40
N ALA A 56 -7.16 0.93 -2.94
CA ALA A 56 -8.33 0.12 -2.66
C ALA A 56 -9.22 0.79 -1.60
N GLY A 57 -8.65 1.28 -0.51
CA GLY A 57 -9.39 1.99 0.54
C GLY A 57 -10.12 3.23 0.01
N CYS A 58 -9.43 4.09 -0.74
CA CYS A 58 -10.03 5.27 -1.36
C CYS A 58 -11.19 4.89 -2.32
N HIS A 59 -10.99 3.89 -3.18
CA HIS A 59 -12.01 3.45 -4.12
C HIS A 59 -13.19 2.78 -3.43
N VAL A 60 -12.96 2.02 -2.35
CA VAL A 60 -14.03 1.42 -1.54
C VAL A 60 -14.94 2.49 -0.96
N VAL A 61 -14.40 3.61 -0.46
CA VAL A 61 -15.23 4.74 0.03
C VAL A 61 -16.14 5.27 -1.08
N VAL A 62 -15.62 5.46 -2.29
CA VAL A 62 -16.42 5.94 -3.44
C VAL A 62 -17.48 4.91 -3.86
N VAL A 63 -17.11 3.62 -3.92
CA VAL A 63 -18.03 2.53 -4.27
C VAL A 63 -19.15 2.41 -3.24
N VAL A 64 -18.85 2.47 -1.94
CA VAL A 64 -19.84 2.45 -0.87
C VAL A 64 -20.81 3.62 -1.05
N TYR A 65 -20.30 4.83 -1.29
CA TYR A 65 -21.15 5.98 -1.55
C TYR A 65 -22.04 5.79 -2.78
N ALA A 66 -21.49 5.30 -3.89
CA ALA A 66 -22.24 5.02 -5.13
C ALA A 66 -23.34 3.97 -4.93
N VAL A 67 -23.08 2.92 -4.14
CA VAL A 67 -24.06 1.87 -3.78
C VAL A 67 -25.17 2.46 -2.91
N LEU A 68 -24.82 3.27 -1.90
CA LEU A 68 -25.79 3.93 -1.03
C LEU A 68 -26.73 4.86 -1.83
N MET A 69 -26.22 5.52 -2.87
CA MET A 69 -27.04 6.34 -3.78
C MET A 69 -28.03 5.52 -4.63
N GLN A 70 -27.97 4.19 -4.64
CA GLN A 70 -28.95 3.33 -5.32
C GLN A 70 -30.06 2.80 -4.39
N LEU A 71 -29.98 3.07 -3.08
CA LEU A 71 -31.02 2.69 -2.13
C LEU A 71 -32.36 3.33 -2.52
N GLY A 72 -33.45 2.56 -2.41
CA GLY A 72 -34.81 3.03 -2.73
C GLY A 72 -35.18 3.06 -4.22
N LYS A 73 -34.24 2.87 -5.16
CA LYS A 73 -34.50 2.93 -6.62
C LYS A 73 -35.09 1.67 -7.25
N GLY A 74 -35.53 0.71 -6.44
CA GLY A 74 -36.19 -0.52 -6.87
C GLY A 74 -35.26 -1.58 -7.51
N LYS A 75 -35.85 -2.73 -7.91
CA LYS A 75 -35.11 -3.94 -8.31
C LYS A 75 -34.22 -3.78 -9.55
N LYS A 76 -34.58 -2.89 -10.49
CA LYS A 76 -33.78 -2.64 -11.69
C LYS A 76 -32.43 -1.97 -11.38
N ALA A 77 -32.39 -1.06 -10.41
CA ALA A 77 -31.15 -0.38 -10.00
C ALA A 77 -30.15 -1.36 -9.36
N TRP A 78 -30.64 -2.28 -8.52
CA TRP A 78 -29.82 -3.32 -7.90
C TRP A 78 -29.16 -4.27 -8.89
N LYS A 79 -29.72 -4.46 -10.09
CA LYS A 79 -29.07 -5.26 -11.15
C LYS A 79 -27.76 -4.63 -11.63
N TYR A 80 -27.67 -3.30 -11.65
CA TYR A 80 -26.52 -2.55 -12.15
C TYR A 80 -25.57 -2.06 -11.06
N VAL A 81 -25.93 -2.22 -9.78
CA VAL A 81 -25.12 -1.72 -8.66
C VAL A 81 -23.74 -2.37 -8.60
N TRP A 82 -23.63 -3.64 -9.02
CA TRP A 82 -22.38 -4.40 -9.06
C TRP A 82 -21.37 -3.89 -10.08
N THR A 83 -21.81 -3.09 -11.05
CA THR A 83 -20.92 -2.45 -12.01
C THR A 83 -19.97 -1.47 -11.32
N PHE A 84 -20.40 -0.76 -10.26
CA PHE A 84 -19.54 0.18 -9.54
C PHE A 84 -18.35 -0.51 -8.86
N PRO A 85 -18.53 -1.55 -7.99
CA PRO A 85 -17.40 -2.27 -7.43
C PRO A 85 -16.43 -2.84 -8.46
N ILE A 86 -16.94 -3.46 -9.53
CA ILE A 86 -16.09 -4.14 -10.53
C ILE A 86 -15.19 -3.12 -11.25
N ILE A 87 -15.77 -2.03 -11.74
CA ILE A 87 -15.02 -1.02 -12.49
C ILE A 87 -14.01 -0.33 -11.58
N TYR A 88 -14.42 0.10 -10.38
CA TYR A 88 -13.52 0.80 -9.46
C TYR A 88 -12.42 -0.10 -8.91
N CYS A 89 -12.67 -1.40 -8.74
CA CYS A 89 -11.63 -2.36 -8.38
C CYS A 89 -10.59 -2.51 -9.50
N ALA A 90 -11.02 -2.55 -10.77
CA ALA A 90 -10.11 -2.63 -11.90
C ALA A 90 -9.24 -1.36 -12.02
N ILE A 91 -9.85 -0.17 -11.88
CA ILE A 91 -9.15 1.12 -11.89
C ILE A 91 -8.11 1.18 -10.76
N ALA A 92 -8.54 0.91 -9.52
CA ALA A 92 -7.67 0.92 -8.35
C ALA A 92 -6.48 -0.04 -8.51
N GLY A 93 -6.73 -1.24 -9.05
CA GLY A 93 -5.70 -2.22 -9.32
C GLY A 93 -4.65 -1.72 -10.31
N VAL A 94 -5.07 -1.18 -11.47
CA VAL A 94 -4.15 -0.67 -12.48
C VAL A 94 -3.34 0.51 -11.95
N GLU A 95 -4.00 1.50 -11.33
CA GLU A 95 -3.32 2.67 -10.81
C GLU A 95 -2.31 2.31 -9.71
N ALA A 96 -2.70 1.43 -8.78
CA ALA A 96 -1.84 1.02 -7.69
C ALA A 96 -0.65 0.17 -8.16
N LEU A 97 -0.87 -0.72 -9.13
CA LEU A 97 0.20 -1.53 -9.71
C LEU A 97 1.25 -0.65 -10.39
N LEU A 98 0.82 0.32 -11.21
CA LEU A 98 1.72 1.23 -11.91
C LEU A 98 2.44 2.17 -10.94
N SER A 99 1.68 2.87 -10.08
CA SER A 99 2.22 3.83 -9.11
C SER A 99 3.17 3.15 -8.12
N GLY A 100 2.74 2.05 -7.50
CA GLY A 100 3.54 1.31 -6.53
C GLY A 100 4.81 0.70 -7.12
N SER A 101 4.75 0.23 -8.37
CA SER A 101 5.93 -0.36 -9.02
C SER A 101 6.93 0.69 -9.47
N ILE A 102 6.47 1.80 -10.06
CA ILE A 102 7.37 2.89 -10.49
C ILE A 102 8.06 3.49 -9.27
N VAL A 103 7.30 3.91 -8.25
CA VAL A 103 7.86 4.52 -7.04
C VAL A 103 8.73 3.53 -6.26
N GLY A 104 8.37 2.25 -6.22
CA GLY A 104 9.15 1.23 -5.50
C GLY A 104 10.47 0.84 -6.15
N LEU A 105 10.68 1.17 -7.44
CA LEU A 105 11.89 0.84 -8.20
C LEU A 105 12.81 2.04 -8.49
N MET A 106 12.33 3.27 -8.26
CA MET A 106 13.13 4.50 -8.36
C MET A 106 13.96 4.73 -7.09
#